data_AF-A0A919NVK4-F1
#
_entry.id   AF-A0A919NVK4-F1
#
_cell.length_a   1.000
_cell.length_b   1.000
_cell.length_c   1.000
_cell.angle_alpha   90.00
_cell.angle_beta   90.00
_cell.angle_gamma   90.00
#
_symmetry.space_group_name_H-M   'P 1'
#
loop_
_entity.id
_entity.type
_entity.pdbx_description
1 polymer ?
#
loop_
_entity_poly.entity_id
_entity_poly.type
_entity_poly.pdbx_seq_one_letter_code
_entity_poly.pdbx_strand_id
1 'polypeptide(L)'
;MSRPVRVADDWYVGSLLRGLALLEIRAMARRKKPMEWWAGDDYVACIAWLADLCHNMPDARTRIPGFGGLFRRVRRRERPFAHAWRVADQAGREWILGRLAREGVTWTPPA
;
A
#
# COMPACT_ATOMS: atom_id res chain seq x y z
N MET A 1 8.96 24.17 -11.59
CA MET A 1 7.50 24.01 -11.57
C MET A 1 7.13 23.11 -10.40
N SER A 2 6.60 23.66 -9.30
CA SER A 2 6.13 22.84 -8.17
C SER A 2 4.84 22.13 -8.57
N ARG A 3 4.83 20.79 -8.50
CA ARG A 3 3.59 20.02 -8.63
C ARG A 3 2.65 20.44 -7.49
N PRO A 4 1.35 20.70 -7.76
CA PRO A 4 0.39 21.00 -6.70
C PRO A 4 0.32 19.81 -5.74
N VAL A 5 0.43 20.10 -4.45
CA VAL A 5 0.31 19.09 -3.37
C VAL A 5 -1.12 18.55 -3.41
N ARG A 6 -1.31 17.36 -3.98
CA ARG A 6 -2.59 16.66 -3.91
C ARG A 6 -2.72 16.08 -2.50
N VAL A 7 -3.66 16.60 -1.73
CA VAL A 7 -4.19 15.87 -0.56
C VAL A 7 -4.89 14.65 -1.12
N ALA A 8 -4.29 13.49 -0.93
CA ALA A 8 -4.78 12.25 -1.50
C ALA A 8 -5.82 11.58 -0.59
N ASP A 9 -6.86 11.03 -1.19
CA ASP A 9 -7.78 10.13 -0.49
C ASP A 9 -7.19 8.71 -0.36
N ASP A 10 -7.78 7.92 0.55
CA ASP A 10 -7.33 6.56 0.85
C ASP A 10 -7.37 5.61 -0.35
N TRP A 11 -8.31 5.80 -1.28
CA TRP A 11 -8.46 4.95 -2.46
C TRP A 11 -7.36 5.22 -3.48
N TYR A 12 -7.03 6.50 -3.68
CA TYR A 12 -5.89 6.91 -4.49
C TYR A 12 -4.59 6.37 -3.90
N VAL A 13 -4.38 6.57 -2.59
CA VAL A 13 -3.18 6.08 -1.88
C VAL A 13 -3.05 4.56 -2.01
N GLY A 14 -4.13 3.81 -1.76
CA GLY A 14 -4.13 2.35 -1.94
C GLY A 14 -3.80 1.92 -3.36
N SER A 15 -4.40 2.57 -4.36
CA SER A 15 -4.13 2.23 -5.77
C SER A 15 -2.68 2.52 -6.18
N LEU A 16 -2.13 3.66 -5.75
CA LEU A 16 -0.74 4.05 -6.01
C LEU A 16 0.24 3.06 -5.37
N LEU A 17 0.08 2.79 -4.07
CA LEU A 17 0.97 1.92 -3.32
C LEU A 17 0.93 0.47 -3.80
N ARG A 18 -0.25 -0.05 -4.19
CA ARG A 18 -0.37 -1.37 -4.85
C ARG A 18 0.45 -1.43 -6.15
N GLY A 19 0.42 -0.36 -6.94
CA GLY A 19 1.23 -0.26 -8.16
C GLY A 19 2.73 -0.28 -7.87
N LEU A 20 3.18 0.48 -6.88
CA LEU A 20 4.59 0.56 -6.49
C LEU A 20 5.09 -0.77 -5.90
N ALA A 21 4.33 -1.39 -5.01
CA ALA A 21 4.65 -2.69 -4.45
C ALA A 21 4.72 -3.77 -5.53
N LEU A 22 3.83 -3.77 -6.53
CA LEU A 22 3.93 -4.70 -7.67
C LEU A 22 5.22 -4.50 -8.47
N LEU A 23 5.66 -3.25 -8.67
CA LEU A 23 6.93 -2.97 -9.35
C LEU A 23 8.12 -3.50 -8.54
N GLU A 24 8.10 -3.35 -7.22
CA GLU A 24 9.13 -3.88 -6.33
C GLU A 24 9.17 -5.41 -6.33
N ILE A 25 8.01 -6.06 -6.19
CA ILE A 25 7.89 -7.51 -6.30
C ILE A 25 8.43 -8.00 -7.63
N ARG A 26 8.06 -7.35 -8.75
CA ARG A 26 8.57 -7.73 -10.09
C ARG A 26 10.08 -7.53 -10.21
N ALA A 27 10.62 -6.45 -9.64
CA ALA A 27 12.05 -6.19 -9.65
C ALA A 27 12.81 -7.26 -8.86
N MET A 28 12.31 -7.66 -7.69
CA MET A 28 12.90 -8.73 -6.87
C MET A 28 12.77 -10.10 -7.55
N ALA A 29 11.58 -10.48 -8.00
CA ALA A 29 11.31 -11.78 -8.61
C ALA A 29 12.05 -12.01 -9.94
N ARG A 30 12.45 -10.95 -10.66
CA ARG A 30 13.18 -11.05 -11.94
C ARG A 30 14.69 -11.02 -11.79
N ARG A 31 15.23 -10.86 -10.57
CA ARG A 31 16.67 -10.87 -10.37
C ARG A 31 17.23 -12.27 -10.58
N LYS A 32 18.20 -12.38 -11.49
CA LYS A 32 18.94 -13.62 -11.78
C LYS A 32 20.17 -13.82 -10.89
N LYS A 33 20.58 -12.81 -10.12
CA LYS A 33 21.72 -12.88 -9.19
C LYS A 33 21.27 -12.48 -7.79
N PRO A 34 21.63 -13.26 -6.74
CA PRO A 34 21.43 -12.84 -5.35
C PRO A 34 22.25 -11.58 -5.07
N MET A 35 21.71 -10.59 -4.35
CA MET A 35 22.55 -9.48 -3.88
C MET A 35 23.41 -9.96 -2.71
N GLU A 36 24.71 -9.72 -2.79
CA GLU A 36 25.67 -10.03 -1.73
C GLU A 36 25.48 -9.15 -0.47
N TRP A 37 24.62 -8.12 -0.51
CA TRP A 37 24.48 -7.12 0.56
C TRP A 37 23.17 -7.16 1.35
N TRP A 38 22.30 -8.14 1.09
CA TRP A 38 21.13 -8.40 1.94
C TRP A 38 21.33 -9.74 2.63
N ALA A 39 21.33 -9.72 3.96
CA ALA A 39 21.61 -10.89 4.78
C ALA A 39 20.44 -11.89 4.70
N GLY A 40 20.62 -12.96 3.92
CA GLY A 40 19.73 -14.14 3.92
C GLY A 40 18.66 -14.14 2.84
N ASP A 41 17.86 -15.21 2.80
CA ASP A 41 16.72 -15.51 1.90
C ASP A 41 15.54 -14.50 1.96
N ASP A 42 15.86 -13.22 2.11
CA ASP A 42 14.98 -12.13 2.51
C ASP A 42 14.10 -11.61 1.36
N TYR A 43 14.36 -12.01 0.12
CA TYR A 43 13.52 -11.63 -1.02
C TYR A 43 12.14 -12.26 -0.99
N VAL A 44 12.06 -13.54 -0.61
CA VAL A 44 10.76 -14.22 -0.51
C VAL A 44 9.96 -13.62 0.63
N ALA A 45 10.60 -13.34 1.76
CA ALA A 45 9.99 -12.65 2.90
C ALA A 45 9.52 -11.24 2.51
N CYS A 46 10.35 -10.44 1.83
CA CYS A 46 10.00 -9.10 1.36
C CYS A 46 8.88 -9.12 0.29
N ILE A 47 8.90 -10.09 -0.63
CA ILE A 47 7.83 -10.28 -1.62
C ILE A 47 6.52 -10.66 -0.92
N ALA A 48 6.55 -11.62 0.00
CA ALA A 48 5.38 -12.05 0.77
C ALA A 48 4.81 -10.89 1.57
N TRP A 49 5.67 -10.17 2.27
CA TRP A 49 5.32 -8.98 3.05
C TRP A 49 4.67 -7.88 2.19
N LEU A 50 5.25 -7.55 1.03
CA LEU A 50 4.65 -6.58 0.10
C LEU A 50 3.32 -7.07 -0.47
N ALA A 51 3.18 -8.37 -0.74
CA ALA A 51 1.95 -8.97 -1.24
C ALA A 51 0.83 -8.91 -0.21
N ASP A 52 1.12 -9.22 1.06
CA ASP A 52 0.18 -9.11 2.17
C ASP A 52 -0.24 -7.67 2.39
N LEU A 53 0.70 -6.73 2.33
CA LEU A 53 0.40 -5.31 2.40
C LEU A 53 -0.53 -4.89 1.26
N CYS A 54 -0.26 -5.31 0.02
CA CYS A 54 -1.13 -5.04 -1.13
C CYS A 54 -2.54 -5.61 -0.97
N HIS A 55 -2.65 -6.84 -0.45
CA HIS A 55 -3.94 -7.49 -0.23
C HIS A 55 -4.83 -6.67 0.69
N ASN A 56 -4.23 -6.08 1.74
CA ASN A 56 -4.94 -5.31 2.75
C ASN A 56 -5.28 -3.87 2.31
N MET A 57 -4.60 -3.33 1.29
CA MET A 57 -4.84 -1.97 0.79
C MET A 57 -6.17 -1.81 0.05
N PRO A 58 -6.86 -0.66 0.19
CA PRO A 58 -8.07 -0.36 -0.57
C PRO A 58 -7.78 -0.27 -2.08
N ASP A 59 -8.65 -0.87 -2.88
CA ASP A 59 -8.59 -0.81 -4.35
C ASP A 59 -9.83 -0.09 -4.90
N ALA A 60 -9.60 1.03 -5.59
CA ALA A 60 -10.67 1.83 -6.19
C ALA A 60 -11.57 1.03 -7.16
N ARG A 61 -11.05 -0.04 -7.78
CA ARG A 61 -11.79 -0.93 -8.70
C ARG A 61 -12.79 -1.84 -7.99
N THR A 62 -12.55 -2.12 -6.71
CA THR A 62 -13.42 -2.97 -5.87
C THR A 62 -14.56 -2.19 -5.22
N ARG A 63 -14.70 -0.89 -5.55
CA ARG A 63 -15.84 -0.05 -5.16
C ARG A 63 -17.09 -0.49 -5.93
N ILE A 64 -17.61 -1.69 -5.64
CA ILE A 64 -18.84 -2.20 -6.26
C ILE A 64 -20.01 -1.36 -5.74
N PRO A 65 -20.70 -0.57 -6.58
CA PRO A 65 -21.91 0.11 -6.18
C PRO A 65 -23.03 -0.93 -6.11
N GLY A 66 -23.40 -1.39 -4.91
CA GLY A 66 -24.62 -2.18 -4.71
C GLY A 66 -24.47 -3.48 -3.91
N PHE A 67 -23.32 -4.16 -3.96
CA PHE A 67 -23.14 -5.43 -3.22
C PHE A 67 -22.90 -5.24 -1.71
N GLY A 68 -22.63 -4.00 -1.28
CA GLY A 68 -22.38 -3.65 0.10
C GLY A 68 -23.61 -3.34 0.95
N GLY A 69 -24.84 -3.58 0.48
CA GLY A 69 -26.08 -3.18 1.18
C GLY A 69 -26.18 -3.70 2.63
N LEU A 70 -25.73 -4.93 2.91
CA LEU A 70 -25.71 -5.49 4.26
C LEU A 70 -24.49 -5.04 5.09
N PHE A 71 -23.32 -4.82 4.48
CA PHE A 71 -22.08 -4.41 5.18
C PHE A 71 -21.89 -2.88 5.27
N ARG A 72 -22.71 -2.09 4.55
CA ARG A 72 -22.61 -0.62 4.46
C ARG A 72 -22.92 0.10 5.76
N ARG A 73 -23.78 -0.47 6.61
CA ARG A 73 -24.16 0.17 7.88
C ARG A 73 -23.04 0.15 8.91
N VAL A 74 -22.13 -0.83 8.86
CA VAL A 74 -20.98 -0.93 9.77
C VAL A 74 -19.78 -0.13 9.25
N ARG A 75 -19.54 -0.10 7.94
CA ARG A 75 -18.38 0.60 7.32
C ARG A 75 -18.46 2.12 7.24
N ARG A 76 -19.51 2.77 7.75
CA ARG A 76 -19.72 4.23 7.60
C ARG A 76 -18.77 5.10 8.43
N ARG A 77 -17.94 4.55 9.31
CA ARG A 77 -17.02 5.33 10.17
C ARG A 77 -15.54 5.08 9.93
N GLU A 78 -15.15 3.96 9.35
CA GLU A 78 -13.74 3.64 9.17
C GLU A 78 -13.22 4.14 7.82
N ARG A 79 -12.14 4.90 7.87
CA ARG A 79 -11.36 5.32 6.71
C ARG A 79 -10.97 4.10 5.88
N PRO A 80 -11.12 4.10 4.53
CA PRO A 80 -10.85 2.91 3.71
C PRO A 80 -9.45 2.28 3.89
N PHE A 81 -8.44 3.06 4.27
CA PHE A 81 -7.08 2.55 4.53
C PHE A 81 -6.86 2.09 5.99
N ALA A 82 -7.82 2.27 6.90
CA ALA A 82 -7.65 2.02 8.34
C ALA A 82 -7.22 0.60 8.65
N HIS A 83 -7.79 -0.40 7.98
CA HIS A 83 -7.40 -1.79 8.17
C HIS A 83 -5.94 -2.02 7.74
N ALA A 84 -5.57 -1.61 6.53
CA ALA A 84 -4.20 -1.73 6.01
C ALA A 84 -3.17 -1.06 6.91
N TRP A 85 -3.47 0.14 7.41
CA TRP A 85 -2.59 0.88 8.32
C TRP A 85 -2.41 0.18 9.66
N ARG A 86 -3.51 -0.36 10.22
CA ARG A 86 -3.50 -1.05 11.52
C ARG A 86 -2.68 -2.34 11.46
N VAL A 87 -2.81 -3.12 10.40
CA VAL A 87 -2.10 -4.40 10.24
C VAL A 87 -0.67 -4.22 9.74
N ALA A 88 -0.34 -3.08 9.14
CA ALA A 88 1.04 -2.74 8.82
C ALA A 88 1.85 -2.58 10.12
N ASP A 89 2.95 -3.32 10.19
CA ASP A 89 3.98 -3.16 11.21
C ASP A 89 4.74 -1.83 11.01
N GLN A 90 5.72 -1.56 11.87
CA GLN A 90 6.50 -0.33 11.82
C GLN A 90 7.19 -0.16 10.45
N ALA A 91 7.80 -1.23 9.93
CA ALA A 91 8.44 -1.23 8.62
C ALA A 91 7.46 -0.89 7.49
N GLY A 92 6.23 -1.40 7.55
CA GLY A 92 5.18 -1.06 6.58
C GLY A 92 4.70 0.35 6.63
N ARG A 93 4.54 0.91 7.84
CA ARG A 93 4.18 2.32 7.99
C ARG A 93 5.28 3.22 7.45
N GLU A 94 6.55 2.90 7.72
CA GLU A 94 7.70 3.62 7.17
C GLU A 94 7.80 3.48 5.65
N TRP A 95 7.58 2.29 5.10
CA TRP A 95 7.55 2.08 3.65
C TRP A 95 6.43 2.89 2.99
N ILE A 96 5.21 2.87 3.55
CA ILE A 96 4.06 3.64 3.05
C ILE A 96 4.40 5.13 3.02
N LEU A 97 4.82 5.69 4.16
CA LEU A 97 5.11 7.11 4.29
C LEU A 97 6.29 7.53 3.40
N GLY A 98 7.34 6.72 3.36
CA GLY A 98 8.51 6.95 2.52
C GLY A 98 8.20 6.94 1.03
N ARG A 99 7.32 6.03 0.58
CA ARG A 99 6.85 5.99 -0.82
C ARG A 99 6.00 7.21 -1.16
N LEU A 100 5.06 7.59 -0.31
CA LEU A 100 4.21 8.77 -0.53
C LEU A 100 5.04 10.06 -0.58
N ALA A 101 6.03 10.21 0.32
CA ALA A 101 6.94 11.35 0.31
C ALA A 101 7.75 11.43 -1.00
N ARG A 102 8.28 10.31 -1.49
CA ARG A 102 9.02 10.25 -2.78
C ARG A 102 8.16 10.61 -3.98
N GLU A 103 6.88 10.26 -3.95
CA GLU A 103 5.91 10.60 -5.00
C GLU A 103 5.33 12.02 -4.86
N GLY A 104 5.71 12.76 -3.81
CA GLY A 104 5.18 14.09 -3.53
C GLY A 104 3.70 14.09 -3.13
N VAL A 105 3.21 12.97 -2.59
CA VAL A 105 1.82 12.79 -2.17
C VAL A 105 1.69 13.10 -0.69
N THR A 106 0.82 14.05 -0.35
CA THR A 106 0.47 14.33 1.04
C THR A 106 -0.76 13.54 1.43
N TRP A 107 -0.63 12.74 2.48
CA TRP A 107 -1.69 11.91 3.03
C TRP A 107 -1.51 11.81 4.54
N THR A 108 -2.61 11.92 5.28
CA THR A 108 -2.61 11.74 6.72
C THR A 108 -3.02 10.31 7.03
N PRO A 109 -2.22 9.52 7.76
CA PRO A 109 -2.62 8.17 8.13
C PRO A 109 -3.92 8.13 8.94
N PRO A 110 -4.72 7.05 8.83
CA PRO A 110 -5.84 6.82 9.74
C PRO A 110 -5.30 6.53 11.16
N ALA A 111 -6.13 6.82 12.17
CA ALA A 111 -5.84 6.50 13.56
C ALA A 111 -5.86 4.99 13.82
#